data_AF-A0A2P7QEH5-F1
#
_entry.id   AF-A0A2P7QEH5-F1
#
_cell.length_a   1.000
_cell.length_b   1.000
_cell.length_c   1.000
_cell.angle_alpha   90.00
_cell.angle_beta   90.00
_cell.angle_gamma   90.00
#
_symmetry.space_group_name_H-M   'P 1'
#
loop_
_entity.id
_entity.type
_entity.pdbx_description
1 polymer ?
#
loop_
_entity_poly.entity_id
_entity_poly.type
_entity_poly.pdbx_seq_one_letter_code
_entity_poly.pdbx_strand_id
1 'polypeptide(L)'
;MQSAYDQGLLRGRKLLAAKRLVEARRRRGKRLKSVEPYAPEKLNSAALVRAYQDDAQRKREIIRRVNSAKDRLVLITEALRRLAADAAFAALIKEEGLDTMPQKIADRVSSVQAA
;
A
#
# COMPACT_ATOMS: atom_id res chain seq x y z
N MET A 1 -21.92 -23.34 -36.63
CA MET A 1 -20.52 -23.19 -36.16
C MET A 1 -19.58 -22.68 -37.26
N GLN A 2 -19.74 -23.10 -38.52
CA GLN A 2 -18.88 -22.63 -39.63
C GLN A 2 -18.89 -21.11 -39.86
N SER A 3 -20.06 -20.48 -39.95
CA SER A 3 -20.16 -19.04 -40.26
C SER A 3 -19.37 -18.10 -39.31
N ALA A 4 -19.28 -18.41 -38.01
CA ALA A 4 -18.54 -17.57 -37.05
C ALA A 4 -17.03 -17.88 -36.96
N TYR A 5 -16.60 -19.04 -37.47
CA TYR A 5 -15.19 -19.40 -37.65
C TYR A 5 -14.62 -18.69 -38.90
N ASP A 6 -15.41 -18.68 -39.98
CA ASP A 6 -15.07 -18.06 -41.25
C ASP A 6 -15.01 -16.53 -41.14
N GLN A 7 -15.90 -15.93 -40.34
CA GLN A 7 -15.91 -14.49 -40.00
C GLN A 7 -14.85 -14.08 -38.95
N GLY A 8 -14.04 -15.01 -38.44
CA GLY A 8 -12.96 -14.72 -37.50
C GLY A 8 -13.36 -14.34 -36.06
N LEU A 9 -14.67 -14.30 -35.77
CA LEU A 9 -15.23 -13.99 -34.45
C LEU A 9 -14.91 -15.06 -33.40
N LEU A 10 -14.66 -16.30 -33.83
CA LEU A 10 -14.26 -17.43 -32.99
C LEU A 10 -12.88 -17.95 -33.39
N ARG A 11 -11.82 -17.27 -32.94
CA ARG A 11 -10.41 -17.69 -33.12
C ARG A 11 -9.64 -17.69 -31.80
N GLY A 12 -8.55 -18.47 -31.72
CA GLY A 12 -7.64 -18.51 -30.57
C GLY A 12 -8.30 -18.97 -29.25
N ARG A 13 -8.08 -18.22 -28.16
CA ARG A 13 -8.58 -18.56 -26.82
C ARG A 13 -10.12 -18.69 -26.75
N LYS A 14 -10.85 -17.87 -27.54
CA LYS A 14 -12.32 -17.91 -27.60
C LYS A 14 -12.83 -19.21 -28.23
N LEU A 15 -12.14 -19.71 -29.25
CA LEU A 15 -12.44 -21.00 -29.89
C LEU A 15 -12.20 -22.17 -28.92
N LEU A 16 -11.09 -22.12 -28.16
CA LEU A 16 -10.77 -23.15 -27.18
C LEU A 16 -11.81 -23.20 -26.04
N ALA A 17 -12.25 -22.03 -25.57
CA ALA A 17 -13.30 -21.92 -24.55
C ALA A 17 -14.65 -22.44 -25.06
N ALA A 18 -15.03 -22.11 -26.29
CA ALA A 18 -16.24 -22.61 -26.93
C ALA A 18 -16.21 -24.14 -27.08
N LYS A 19 -15.07 -24.71 -27.51
CA LYS A 19 -14.89 -26.17 -27.65
C LYS A 19 -15.05 -26.88 -26.30
N ARG A 20 -14.39 -26.38 -25.25
CA ARG A 20 -14.50 -26.94 -23.88
C ARG A 20 -15.94 -26.91 -23.37
N LEU A 21 -16.66 -25.82 -23.64
CA LEU A 21 -18.05 -25.65 -23.22
C LEU A 21 -19.00 -26.62 -23.95
N VAL A 22 -18.79 -26.85 -25.25
CA VAL A 22 -19.55 -27.85 -26.02
C VAL A 22 -19.27 -29.26 -25.52
N GLU A 23 -18.01 -29.62 -25.26
CA GLU A 23 -17.64 -30.94 -24.72
C GLU A 23 -18.19 -31.17 -23.31
N ALA A 24 -18.19 -30.14 -22.46
CA ALA A 24 -18.79 -30.21 -21.13
C ALA A 24 -20.32 -30.43 -21.21
N ARG A 25 -20.99 -29.76 -22.15
CA ARG A 25 -22.44 -29.95 -22.40
C ARG A 25 -22.78 -31.31 -22.98
N ARG A 26 -21.95 -31.86 -23.88
CA ARG A 26 -22.13 -33.22 -24.40
C ARG A 26 -22.05 -34.26 -23.28
N ARG A 27 -21.14 -34.08 -22.32
CA ARG A 27 -20.95 -35.02 -21.20
C ARG A 27 -21.98 -34.87 -20.08
N ARG A 28 -22.41 -33.65 -19.75
CA ARG A 28 -23.21 -33.36 -18.55
C ARG A 28 -24.66 -32.95 -18.85
N GLY A 29 -25.04 -32.81 -20.11
CA GLY A 29 -26.37 -32.39 -20.55
C GLY A 29 -26.60 -30.88 -20.46
N LYS A 30 -27.77 -30.41 -20.95
CA LYS A 30 -28.14 -28.99 -21.04
C LYS A 30 -28.61 -28.38 -19.70
N ARG A 31 -28.61 -29.14 -18.60
CA ARG A 31 -29.09 -28.65 -17.30
C ARG A 31 -28.09 -27.62 -16.75
N LEU A 32 -28.58 -26.42 -16.49
CA LEU A 32 -27.84 -25.34 -15.82
C LEU A 32 -27.54 -25.80 -14.38
N LYS A 33 -26.46 -26.54 -14.18
CA LYS A 33 -25.98 -26.80 -12.82
C LYS A 33 -25.51 -25.46 -12.25
N SER A 34 -25.97 -25.19 -11.03
CA SER A 34 -25.63 -24.07 -10.15
C SER A 34 -24.23 -23.53 -10.44
N VAL A 35 -24.08 -22.20 -10.43
CA VAL A 35 -22.82 -21.47 -10.47
C VAL A 35 -21.76 -22.32 -9.78
N GLU A 36 -20.82 -22.90 -10.54
CA GLU A 36 -19.68 -23.58 -9.95
C GLU A 36 -19.04 -22.55 -9.01
N PRO A 37 -18.91 -22.84 -7.70
CA PRO A 37 -18.25 -21.92 -6.79
C PRO A 37 -16.91 -21.59 -7.42
N TYR A 38 -16.61 -20.30 -7.55
CA TYR A 38 -15.29 -19.83 -8.00
C TYR A 38 -14.25 -20.65 -7.25
N ALA A 39 -13.62 -21.59 -7.96
CA ALA A 39 -12.59 -22.40 -7.33
C ALA A 39 -11.50 -21.40 -6.94
N PRO A 40 -11.18 -21.25 -5.64
CA PRO A 40 -10.12 -20.34 -5.25
C PRO A 40 -8.90 -20.70 -6.09
N GLU A 41 -8.35 -19.71 -6.80
CA GLU A 41 -7.17 -19.89 -7.60
C GLU A 41 -6.14 -20.59 -6.71
N LYS A 42 -5.82 -21.85 -7.03
CA LYS A 42 -4.93 -22.67 -6.20
C LYS A 42 -3.67 -21.86 -6.00
N LEU A 43 -3.31 -21.58 -4.75
CA LEU A 43 -2.11 -20.84 -4.36
C LEU A 43 -0.93 -21.36 -5.19
N ASN A 44 -0.58 -20.61 -6.23
CA ASN A 44 0.53 -20.95 -7.12
C ASN A 44 1.79 -20.32 -6.53
N SER A 45 2.92 -21.03 -6.63
CA SER A 45 4.24 -20.52 -6.20
C SER A 45 4.52 -19.11 -6.75
N ALA A 46 4.14 -18.83 -8.00
CA ALA A 46 4.26 -17.51 -8.61
C ALA A 46 3.41 -16.43 -7.92
N ALA A 47 2.22 -16.77 -7.41
CA ALA A 47 1.35 -15.85 -6.68
C ALA A 47 1.93 -15.51 -5.30
N LEU A 48 2.53 -16.49 -4.61
CA LEU A 48 3.24 -16.27 -3.35
C LEU A 48 4.45 -15.36 -3.51
N VAL A 49 5.26 -15.58 -4.56
CA VAL A 49 6.42 -14.74 -4.86
C VAL A 49 6.00 -13.29 -5.13
N ARG A 50 4.92 -13.07 -5.89
CA ARG A 50 4.39 -11.71 -6.16
C ARG A 50 3.89 -11.04 -4.89
N ALA A 51 3.08 -11.72 -4.09
CA ALA A 51 2.58 -11.18 -2.83
C ALA A 51 3.72 -10.76 -1.89
N TYR A 52 4.77 -11.58 -1.80
CA TYR A 52 5.97 -11.24 -1.02
C TYR A 52 6.71 -10.02 -1.58
N GLN A 53 6.87 -9.92 -2.90
CA GLN A 53 7.52 -8.77 -3.54
C GLN A 53 6.74 -7.47 -3.29
N ASP A 54 5.42 -7.50 -3.41
CA ASP A 54 4.55 -6.36 -3.14
C ASP A 54 4.66 -5.90 -1.69
N ASP A 55 4.62 -6.83 -0.73
CA ASP A 55 4.77 -6.51 0.69
C ASP A 55 6.17 -5.98 1.02
N ALA A 56 7.22 -6.55 0.40
CA ALA A 56 8.58 -6.05 0.55
C ALA A 56 8.72 -4.62 0.00
N GLN A 57 8.08 -4.32 -1.14
CA GLN A 57 8.06 -2.97 -1.70
C GLN A 57 7.34 -1.99 -0.76
N ARG A 58 6.15 -2.35 -0.27
CA ARG A 58 5.40 -1.52 0.69
C ARG A 58 6.22 -1.23 1.94
N LYS A 59 6.92 -2.22 2.50
CA LYS A 59 7.81 -2.03 3.65
C LYS A 59 8.95 -1.07 3.34
N ARG A 60 9.59 -1.17 2.17
CA ARG A 60 10.65 -0.24 1.75
C ARG A 60 10.14 1.20 1.64
N GLU A 61 8.95 1.39 1.10
CA GLU A 61 8.33 2.71 1.00
C GLU A 61 8.03 3.31 2.37
N ILE A 62 7.50 2.52 3.31
CA ILE A 62 7.27 2.95 4.69
C ILE A 62 8.59 3.34 5.36
N ILE A 63 9.64 2.52 5.25
CA ILE A 63 10.95 2.82 5.83
C ILE A 63 11.49 4.14 5.28
N ARG A 64 11.40 4.37 3.96
CA ARG A 64 11.84 5.63 3.35
C ARG A 64 11.07 6.83 3.91
N ARG A 65 9.75 6.74 4.05
CA ARG A 65 8.91 7.81 4.63
C ARG A 65 9.27 8.08 6.09
N VAL A 66 9.46 7.03 6.88
CA VAL A 66 9.84 7.12 8.30
C VAL A 66 11.20 7.80 8.44
N ASN A 67 12.19 7.41 7.63
CA ASN A 67 13.51 8.04 7.68
C ASN A 67 13.43 9.53 7.34
N SER A 68 12.72 9.90 6.26
CA SER A 68 12.54 11.32 5.92
C SER A 68 11.81 12.11 7.02
N ALA A 69 10.82 11.51 7.68
CA ALA A 69 10.14 12.14 8.81
C ALA A 69 11.06 12.30 10.03
N LYS A 70 11.91 11.30 10.32
CA LYS A 70 12.91 11.36 11.39
C LYS A 70 13.93 12.46 11.13
N ASP A 71 14.49 12.55 9.92
CA ASP A 71 15.49 13.57 9.57
C ASP A 71 14.92 14.98 9.74
N ARG A 72 13.67 15.20 9.29
CA ARG A 72 12.96 16.46 9.50
C ARG A 72 12.70 16.77 10.97
N LEU A 73 12.31 15.76 11.75
CA LEU A 73 12.07 15.93 13.18
C LEU A 73 13.35 16.33 13.90
N VAL A 74 14.50 15.71 13.59
CA VAL A 74 15.80 16.08 14.16
C VAL A 74 16.08 17.56 13.89
N LEU A 75 15.97 18.00 12.63
CA LEU A 75 16.19 19.40 12.26
C LEU A 75 15.29 20.37 13.05
N ILE A 76 13.99 20.07 13.12
CA ILE A 76 13.00 20.92 13.82
C ILE A 76 13.32 20.95 15.32
N THR A 77 13.60 19.81 15.95
CA THR A 77 13.90 19.76 17.39
C THR A 77 15.18 20.52 17.73
N GLU A 78 16.21 20.46 16.88
CA GLU A 78 17.45 21.23 17.08
C GLU A 78 17.21 22.74 16.94
N ALA A 79 16.45 23.16 15.93
CA ALA A 79 16.11 24.57 15.74
C ALA A 79 15.32 25.12 16.93
N LEU A 80 14.28 24.39 17.36
CA LEU A 80 13.47 24.77 18.52
C LEU A 80 14.29 24.79 19.80
N ARG A 81 15.25 23.88 19.99
CA ARG A 81 16.15 23.91 21.15
C ARG A 81 16.98 25.19 21.18
N ARG A 82 17.58 25.56 20.05
CA ARG A 82 18.40 26.79 19.96
C ARG A 82 17.56 28.04 20.23
N LEU A 83 16.34 28.10 19.67
CA LEU A 83 15.42 29.20 19.91
C LEU A 83 14.95 29.26 21.37
N ALA A 84 14.62 28.12 21.98
CA ALA A 84 14.19 28.06 23.37
C ALA A 84 15.30 28.41 24.38
N ALA A 85 16.57 28.25 23.99
CA ALA A 85 17.71 28.64 24.81
C ALA A 85 17.98 30.16 24.78
N ASP A 86 17.41 30.89 23.82
CA ASP A 86 17.51 32.34 23.75
C ASP A 86 16.46 32.98 24.67
N ALA A 87 16.94 33.57 25.77
CA ALA A 87 16.08 34.20 26.77
C ALA A 87 15.28 35.40 26.23
N ALA A 88 15.82 36.15 25.26
CA ALA A 88 15.10 37.28 24.66
C ALA A 88 13.95 36.78 23.77
N PHE A 89 14.20 35.73 22.99
CA PHE A 89 13.16 35.08 22.19
C PHE A 89 12.07 34.44 23.07
N ALA A 90 12.45 33.73 24.12
CA ALA A 90 11.50 33.11 25.05
C ALA A 90 10.62 34.13 25.76
N ALA A 91 11.19 35.29 26.17
CA ALA A 91 10.43 36.39 26.75
C ALA A 91 9.41 36.96 25.77
N LEU A 92 9.84 37.26 24.52
CA LEU A 92 8.96 37.78 23.48
C LEU A 92 7.78 36.85 23.18
N ILE A 93 8.05 35.55 23.02
CA ILE A 93 7.02 34.54 22.73
C ILE A 93 6.02 34.43 23.88
N LYS A 94 6.46 34.59 25.13
CA LYS A 94 5.60 34.60 26.30
C LYS A 94 4.72 35.85 26.36
N GLU A 95 5.27 37.02 26.04
CA GLU A 95 4.52 38.28 25.96
C GLU A 95 3.43 38.23 24.89
N GLU A 96 3.72 37.60 23.75
CA GLU A 96 2.79 37.42 22.64
C GLU A 96 1.79 36.25 22.85
N GLY A 97 1.88 35.52 23.97
CA GLY A 97 0.99 34.39 24.27
C GLY A 97 1.21 33.16 23.37
N LEU A 98 2.42 33.00 22.83
CA LEU A 98 2.83 31.93 21.91
C LEU A 98 3.70 30.86 22.59
N ASP A 99 3.71 30.80 23.93
CA ASP A 99 4.56 29.93 24.74
C ASP A 99 4.09 28.46 24.83
N THR A 100 3.05 28.10 24.07
CA THR A 100 2.54 26.73 24.03
C THR A 100 3.25 25.87 22.99
N MET A 101 3.58 24.64 23.36
CA MET A 101 4.24 23.67 22.48
C MET A 101 3.55 22.30 22.56
N PRO A 102 3.39 21.57 21.44
CA PRO A 102 2.91 20.20 21.47
C PRO A 102 3.80 19.30 22.35
N GLN A 103 3.19 18.54 23.26
CA GLN A 103 3.89 17.73 24.27
C GLN A 103 5.00 16.85 23.68
N LYS A 104 4.74 16.13 22.58
CA LYS A 104 5.73 15.25 21.94
C LYS A 104 6.98 15.98 21.41
N ILE A 105 6.86 17.27 21.10
CA ILE A 105 7.98 18.11 20.69
C ILE A 105 8.70 18.64 21.93
N ALA A 106 7.94 19.10 22.93
CA ALA A 106 8.50 19.54 24.22
C ALA A 106 9.37 18.45 24.87
N ASP A 107 8.87 17.21 24.91
CA ASP A 107 9.61 16.05 25.44
C ASP A 107 10.93 15.80 24.69
N ARG A 108 10.98 16.06 23.38
CA ARG A 108 12.20 15.86 22.56
C ARG A 108 13.20 16.99 22.73
N VAL A 109 12.71 18.21 22.95
CA VAL A 109 13.57 19.37 23.21
C VAL A 109 14.23 19.23 24.59
N SER A 110 13.49 18.73 25.60
CA SER A 110 13.97 18.53 26.97
C SER A 110 14.80 17.26 27.19
N SER A 111 14.46 16.13 26.57
CA SER A 111 15.13 14.83 26.83
C SER A 111 16.60 14.77 26.41
N VAL A 112 17.03 15.55 25.40
CA VAL A 112 18.43 15.57 24.95
C VAL A 112 19.35 16.31 25.95
N GLN A 113 18.82 17.11 26.87
CA GLN A 113 19.62 17.71 27.96
C GLN A 113 20.05 16.71 29.04
N ALA A 114 19.51 15.49 29.04
CA ALA A 114 19.79 14.46 30.05
C ALA A 114 20.79 13.38 29.62
N ALA A 115 21.46 13.55 28.48
CA ALA A 115 22.53 12.69 27.99
C ALA A 115 23.78 13.53 27.70
#